data_AF-A0A6P2FZL1-F1
#
_entry.id   AF-A0A6P2FZL1-F1
#
_cell.length_a   1.000
_cell.length_b   1.000
_cell.length_c   1.000
_cell.angle_alpha   90.00
_cell.angle_beta   90.00
_cell.angle_gamma   90.00
#
_symmetry.space_group_name_H-M   'P 1'
#
loop_
_entity.id
_entity.type
_entity.pdbx_description
1 polymer ?
#
loop_
_entity_poly.entity_id
_entity_poly.type
_entity_poly.pdbx_seq_one_letter_code
_entity_poly.pdbx_strand_id
1 'polypeptide(L)'
;MATKKAHTAELMKLAGELPALIEGLEADIAAVSARMAELKKAGLVYASEHWRKDANDEPKYFYLLYPQKHGEPRRRDYIGCDAAKIAEARAGIARAKEYDELAARLSSLSGRVHHVAGTLQDARRYLTSKR
;
A
#
# COMPACT_ATOMS: atom_id res chain seq x y z
N MET A 1 29.15 -21.00 -35.26
CA MET A 1 27.71 -20.74 -35.53
C MET A 1 26.77 -21.19 -34.40
N ALA A 2 27.19 -22.07 -33.47
CA ALA A 2 26.34 -22.54 -32.36
C ALA A 2 26.01 -21.45 -31.31
N THR A 3 26.92 -20.52 -31.04
CA THR A 3 26.75 -19.47 -30.01
C THR A 3 25.71 -18.40 -30.37
N LYS A 4 25.64 -17.95 -31.64
CA LYS A 4 24.64 -16.94 -32.07
C LYS A 4 23.19 -17.43 -31.94
N LYS A 5 22.91 -18.71 -32.22
CA LYS A 5 21.56 -19.30 -32.05
C LYS A 5 21.16 -19.42 -30.58
N ALA A 6 22.13 -19.66 -29.68
CA ALA A 6 21.86 -19.78 -28.25
C ALA A 6 21.39 -18.45 -27.63
N HIS A 7 22.01 -17.33 -28.01
CA HIS A 7 21.65 -16.01 -27.44
C HIS A 7 20.26 -15.51 -27.86
N THR A 8 19.83 -15.77 -29.11
CA THR A 8 18.48 -15.41 -29.54
C THR A 8 17.40 -16.30 -28.92
N ALA A 9 17.72 -17.57 -28.61
CA ALA A 9 16.80 -18.48 -27.93
C ALA A 9 16.54 -18.06 -26.47
N GLU A 10 17.58 -17.63 -25.76
CA GLU A 10 17.46 -17.10 -24.40
C GLU A 10 16.62 -15.81 -24.37
N LEU A 11 16.85 -14.89 -25.32
CA LEU A 11 16.03 -13.68 -25.45
C LEU A 11 14.55 -13.99 -25.72
N MET A 12 14.26 -14.95 -26.61
CA MET A 12 12.88 -15.39 -26.89
C MET A 12 12.23 -16.04 -25.67
N LYS A 13 12.98 -16.82 -24.89
CA LYS A 13 12.48 -17.41 -23.64
C LYS A 13 12.08 -16.30 -22.65
N LEU A 14 12.98 -15.35 -22.39
CA LEU A 14 12.70 -14.22 -21.50
C LEU A 14 11.50 -13.40 -21.98
N ALA A 15 11.45 -13.07 -23.28
CA ALA A 15 10.34 -12.33 -23.85
C ALA A 15 9.00 -13.08 -23.74
N GLY A 16 9.02 -14.42 -23.87
CA GLY A 16 7.84 -15.27 -23.73
C GLY A 16 7.30 -15.36 -22.29
N GLU A 17 8.15 -15.14 -21.28
CA GLU A 17 7.74 -15.10 -19.88
C GLU A 17 7.09 -13.76 -19.48
N LEU A 18 7.38 -12.68 -20.21
CA LEU A 18 6.93 -11.32 -19.87
C LEU A 18 5.41 -11.17 -19.79
N PRO A 19 4.58 -11.66 -20.75
CA PRO A 19 3.13 -11.45 -20.69
C PRO A 19 2.51 -11.95 -19.39
N ALA A 20 2.83 -13.18 -18.98
CA ALA A 20 2.31 -13.76 -17.74
C ALA A 20 2.78 -12.98 -16.49
N LEU A 21 4.02 -12.47 -16.49
CA LEU A 21 4.53 -11.66 -15.40
C LEU A 21 3.85 -10.28 -15.33
N ILE A 22 3.54 -9.68 -16.49
CA ILE A 22 2.81 -8.40 -16.58
C ILE A 22 1.38 -8.60 -16.09
N GLU A 23 0.69 -9.65 -16.53
CA GLU A 23 -0.66 -10.00 -16.07
C GLU A 23 -0.70 -10.23 -14.55
N GLY A 24 0.28 -10.94 -14.00
CA GLY A 24 0.40 -11.13 -12.55
C GLY A 24 0.58 -9.81 -11.80
N LEU A 25 1.37 -8.88 -12.35
CA LEU A 25 1.58 -7.56 -11.78
C LEU A 25 0.31 -6.69 -11.81
N GLU A 26 -0.46 -6.76 -12.90
CA GLU A 26 -1.75 -6.09 -13.03
C GLU A 26 -2.77 -6.65 -12.03
N ALA A 27 -2.83 -7.98 -11.88
CA ALA A 27 -3.70 -8.64 -10.90
C ALA A 27 -3.36 -8.22 -9.46
N ASP A 28 -2.07 -8.16 -9.12
CA ASP A 28 -1.60 -7.69 -7.81
C ASP A 28 -2.01 -6.23 -7.55
N ILE A 29 -1.84 -5.35 -8.54
CA ILE A 29 -2.23 -3.94 -8.45
C ILE A 29 -3.75 -3.81 -8.24
N ALA A 30 -4.54 -4.57 -8.99
CA ALA A 30 -5.99 -4.57 -8.89
C ALA A 30 -6.47 -5.07 -7.51
N ALA A 31 -5.89 -6.15 -7.00
CA ALA A 31 -6.22 -6.72 -5.70
C ALA A 31 -5.91 -5.73 -4.55
N VAL A 32 -4.71 -5.13 -4.57
CA VAL A 32 -4.32 -4.11 -3.57
C VAL A 32 -5.26 -2.91 -3.63
N SER A 33 -5.57 -2.42 -4.83
CA SER A 33 -6.46 -1.25 -5.01
C SER A 33 -7.89 -1.53 -4.53
N ALA A 34 -8.42 -2.72 -4.83
CA ALA A 34 -9.74 -3.15 -4.35
C ALA A 34 -9.78 -3.19 -2.81
N ARG A 35 -8.77 -3.80 -2.18
CA ARG A 35 -8.68 -3.86 -0.72
C ARG A 35 -8.59 -2.48 -0.08
N MET A 36 -7.79 -1.57 -0.64
CA MET A 36 -7.72 -0.19 -0.18
C MET A 36 -9.08 0.53 -0.27
N ALA A 37 -9.84 0.30 -1.34
CA ALA A 37 -11.17 0.87 -1.49
C ALA A 37 -12.17 0.35 -0.44
N GLU A 38 -12.12 -0.95 -0.12
CA GLU A 38 -12.91 -1.56 0.95
C GLU A 38 -12.59 -0.95 2.33
N LEU A 39 -11.30 -0.85 2.66
CA LEU A 39 -10.85 -0.27 3.93
C LEU A 39 -11.30 1.19 4.07
N LYS A 40 -11.18 1.97 2.99
CA LYS A 40 -11.64 3.36 2.94
C LYS A 40 -13.15 3.46 3.14
N LYS A 41 -13.93 2.59 2.49
CA LYS A 41 -15.39 2.53 2.64
C LYS A 41 -15.80 2.14 4.07
N ALA A 42 -15.05 1.25 4.72
CA ALA A 42 -15.27 0.86 6.11
C ALA A 42 -14.83 1.93 7.14
N GLY A 43 -14.22 3.03 6.70
CA GLY A 43 -13.79 4.15 7.54
C GLY A 43 -12.43 3.94 8.16
N LEU A 44 -11.52 4.90 7.93
CA LEU A 44 -10.16 4.90 8.46
C LEU A 44 -10.05 5.89 9.62
N VAL A 45 -9.37 5.50 10.70
CA VAL A 45 -9.15 6.36 11.87
C VAL A 45 -7.65 6.59 12.05
N TYR A 46 -7.19 7.78 11.67
CA TYR A 46 -5.80 8.21 11.85
C TYR A 46 -5.63 8.88 13.22
N ALA A 47 -5.66 8.09 14.28
CA ALA A 47 -5.47 8.56 15.66
C ALA A 47 -4.74 7.50 16.51
N SER A 48 -4.20 7.93 17.64
CA SER A 48 -3.65 7.03 18.65
C SER A 48 -4.62 6.86 19.80
N GLU A 49 -4.60 5.68 20.43
CA GLU A 49 -5.35 5.43 21.66
C GLU A 49 -4.84 6.31 22.81
N HIS A 50 -5.75 6.86 23.61
CA HIS A 50 -5.41 7.56 24.84
C HIS A 50 -6.45 7.28 25.92
N TRP A 51 -5.98 6.80 27.08
CA TRP A 51 -6.81 6.62 28.25
C TRP A 51 -6.58 7.77 29.23
N ARG A 52 -7.64 8.52 29.53
CA ARG A 52 -7.64 9.42 30.67
C ARG A 52 -7.78 8.59 31.94
N LYS A 53 -6.86 8.79 32.86
CA LYS A 53 -6.85 8.10 34.14
C LYS A 53 -7.66 8.85 35.20
N ASP A 54 -8.10 8.13 36.22
CA ASP A 54 -8.76 8.71 37.40
C ASP A 54 -7.76 9.08 38.51
N ALA A 55 -8.27 9.39 39.71
CA ALA A 55 -7.45 9.78 40.85
C ALA A 55 -6.56 8.64 41.39
N ASN A 56 -6.87 7.38 41.05
CA ASN A 56 -6.14 6.18 41.43
C ASN A 56 -5.20 5.70 40.31
N ASP A 57 -5.00 6.51 39.26
CA ASP A 57 -4.22 6.17 38.07
C ASP A 57 -4.84 5.03 37.21
N GLU A 58 -6.13 4.73 37.38
CA GLU A 58 -6.83 3.69 36.62
C GLU A 58 -7.44 4.25 35.31
N PRO A 59 -7.43 3.50 34.19
CA PRO A 59 -8.05 3.93 32.94
C PRO A 59 -9.56 4.17 33.10
N LYS A 60 -9.98 5.44 33.02
CA LYS A 60 -11.38 5.84 33.18
C LYS A 60 -12.08 6.05 31.84
N TYR A 61 -11.45 6.76 30.91
CA TYR A 61 -12.11 7.20 29.69
C TYR A 61 -11.21 7.06 28.47
N PHE A 62 -11.73 6.46 27.40
CA PHE A 62 -11.05 6.32 26.12
C PHE A 62 -11.24 7.56 25.25
N TYR A 63 -10.13 7.99 24.64
CA TYR A 63 -10.06 9.07 23.67
C TYR A 63 -9.27 8.62 22.44
N LEU A 64 -9.67 9.16 21.30
CA LEU A 64 -8.85 9.17 20.10
C LEU A 64 -8.06 10.48 20.04
N LEU A 65 -6.75 10.34 19.89
CA LEU A 65 -5.83 11.46 19.84
C LEU A 65 -5.25 11.59 18.42
N TYR A 66 -5.73 12.54 17.66
CA TYR A 66 -5.31 12.74 16.26
C TYR A 66 -3.93 13.40 16.19
N PRO A 67 -3.16 13.18 15.10
CA PRO A 67 -1.94 13.93 14.84
C PRO A 67 -2.19 15.43 14.88
N GLN A 68 -1.25 16.18 15.47
CA GLN A 68 -1.34 17.64 15.52
C GLN A 68 -1.00 18.22 14.15
N LYS A 69 -1.82 19.16 13.68
CA LYS A 69 -1.55 19.97 12.49
C LYS A 69 -0.94 21.30 12.91
N HIS A 70 -0.01 21.81 12.10
CA HIS A 70 0.64 23.09 12.38
C HIS A 70 -0.39 24.23 12.44
N GLY A 71 -0.39 25.01 13.52
CA GLY A 71 -1.31 26.13 13.72
C GLY A 71 -2.71 25.74 14.22
N GLU A 72 -3.02 24.45 14.40
CA GLU A 72 -4.32 23.98 14.92
C GLU A 72 -4.17 23.30 16.30
N PRO A 73 -5.12 23.51 17.23
CA PRO A 73 -5.20 22.71 18.43
C PRO A 73 -5.32 21.21 18.10
N ARG A 74 -4.63 20.36 18.86
CA ARG A 74 -4.69 18.91 18.64
C ARG A 74 -6.10 18.39 18.90
N ARG A 75 -6.74 17.85 17.86
CA ARG A 75 -8.07 17.23 17.95
C ARG A 75 -8.03 15.99 18.86
N ARG A 76 -9.00 15.93 19.76
CA ARG A 76 -9.26 14.81 20.67
C ARG A 76 -10.74 14.46 20.59
N ASP A 77 -11.04 13.20 20.32
CA ASP A 77 -12.43 12.73 20.30
C ASP A 77 -12.66 11.83 21.52
N TYR A 78 -13.68 12.15 22.31
CA TYR A 78 -14.07 11.36 23.47
C TYR A 78 -14.95 10.18 23.04
N ILE A 79 -14.55 8.96 23.40
CA ILE A 79 -15.31 7.73 23.11
C ILE A 79 -16.00 7.21 24.38
N GLY A 80 -15.40 7.46 25.55
CA GLY A 80 -15.92 7.03 26.84
C GLY A 80 -15.46 5.63 27.23
N CYS A 81 -16.34 4.84 27.84
CA CYS A 81 -16.04 3.51 28.38
C CYS A 81 -16.78 2.39 27.64
N ASP A 82 -17.57 2.73 26.62
CA ASP A 82 -18.38 1.76 25.89
C ASP A 82 -17.48 0.82 25.08
N ALA A 83 -17.54 -0.47 25.40
CA ALA A 83 -16.66 -1.48 24.81
C ALA A 83 -16.85 -1.60 23.29
N ALA A 84 -18.08 -1.47 22.78
CA ALA A 84 -18.37 -1.58 21.36
C ALA A 84 -17.78 -0.39 20.59
N LYS A 85 -17.96 0.85 21.10
CA LYS A 85 -17.37 2.06 20.50
C LYS A 85 -15.84 2.04 20.53
N ILE A 86 -15.24 1.53 21.61
CA ILE A 86 -13.78 1.36 21.70
C ILE A 86 -13.30 0.34 20.68
N ALA A 87 -13.98 -0.80 20.55
CA ALA A 87 -13.64 -1.82 19.56
C ALA A 87 -13.75 -1.28 18.12
N GLU A 88 -14.80 -0.51 17.82
CA GLU A 88 -14.97 0.14 16.52
C GLU A 88 -13.83 1.13 16.23
N ALA A 89 -13.49 1.97 17.20
CA ALA A 89 -12.39 2.94 17.10
C ALA A 89 -11.05 2.24 16.82
N ARG A 90 -10.75 1.16 17.55
CA ARG A 90 -9.56 0.32 17.34
C ARG A 90 -9.54 -0.32 15.96
N ALA A 91 -10.68 -0.85 15.51
CA ALA A 91 -10.81 -1.41 14.18
C ALA A 91 -10.53 -0.34 13.11
N GLY A 92 -10.99 0.89 13.31
CA GLY A 92 -10.68 2.02 12.44
C GLY A 92 -9.19 2.35 12.36
N ILE A 93 -8.48 2.30 13.49
CA ILE A 93 -7.02 2.50 13.56
C ILE A 93 -6.29 1.38 12.83
N ALA A 94 -6.68 0.13 13.08
CA ALA A 94 -6.10 -1.04 12.41
C ALA A 94 -6.29 -0.97 10.88
N ARG A 95 -7.48 -0.58 10.41
CA ARG A 95 -7.75 -0.36 8.98
C ARG A 95 -6.88 0.74 8.39
N ALA A 96 -6.67 1.85 9.11
CA ALA A 96 -5.81 2.94 8.65
C ALA A 96 -4.35 2.47 8.48
N LYS A 97 -3.85 1.68 9.42
CA LYS A 97 -2.52 1.07 9.32
C LYS A 97 -2.40 0.13 8.11
N GLU A 98 -3.36 -0.77 7.93
CA GLU A 98 -3.39 -1.69 6.77
C GLU A 98 -3.45 -0.90 5.46
N TYR A 99 -4.25 0.16 5.41
CA TYR A 99 -4.37 1.03 4.24
C TYR A 99 -3.02 1.68 3.88
N ASP A 100 -2.27 2.19 4.86
CA ASP A 100 -0.97 2.82 4.62
C ASP A 100 0.08 1.81 4.12
N GLU A 101 0.08 0.60 4.67
CA GLU A 101 0.94 -0.51 4.22
C GLU A 101 0.62 -0.89 2.76
N LEU A 102 -0.67 -0.98 2.42
CA LEU A 102 -1.13 -1.25 1.06
C LEU A 102 -0.80 -0.10 0.09
N ALA A 103 -0.91 1.15 0.54
CA ALA A 103 -0.54 2.32 -0.25
C ALA A 103 0.97 2.31 -0.60
N ALA A 104 1.82 1.97 0.36
CA ALA A 104 3.26 1.81 0.13
C ALA A 104 3.54 0.67 -0.86
N ARG A 105 2.84 -0.47 -0.72
CA ARG A 105 2.95 -1.60 -1.67
C ARG A 105 2.51 -1.18 -3.09
N LEU A 106 1.39 -0.49 -3.23
CA LEU A 106 0.88 -0.02 -4.51
C LEU A 106 1.87 0.94 -5.19
N SER A 107 2.48 1.85 -4.42
CA SER A 107 3.54 2.73 -4.90
C SER A 107 4.75 1.94 -5.42
N SER A 108 5.19 0.92 -4.67
CA SER A 108 6.29 0.04 -5.09
C SER A 108 5.97 -0.72 -6.38
N LEU A 109 4.77 -1.32 -6.48
CA LEU A 109 4.32 -2.03 -7.69
C LEU A 109 4.27 -1.08 -8.90
N SER A 110 3.76 0.14 -8.71
CA SER A 110 3.68 1.15 -9.77
C SER A 110 5.08 1.59 -10.23
N GLY A 111 6.02 1.76 -9.30
CA GLY A 111 7.43 2.03 -9.61
C GLY A 111 8.08 0.91 -10.42
N ARG A 112 7.77 -0.36 -10.08
CA ARG A 112 8.23 -1.53 -10.85
C ARG A 112 7.68 -1.52 -12.28
N VAL A 113 6.39 -1.25 -12.46
CA VAL A 113 5.78 -1.11 -13.81
C VAL A 113 6.51 -0.06 -14.62
N HIS A 114 6.71 1.13 -14.05
CA HIS A 114 7.37 2.24 -14.75
C HIS A 114 8.81 1.88 -15.14
N HIS A 115 9.56 1.26 -14.23
CA HIS A 115 10.92 0.81 -14.50
C HIS A 115 10.97 -0.22 -15.65
N VAL A 116 10.14 -1.27 -15.57
CA VAL A 116 10.09 -2.32 -16.61
C VAL A 116 9.68 -1.74 -17.95
N ALA A 117 8.70 -0.84 -17.99
CA ALA A 117 8.30 -0.16 -19.21
C ALA A 117 9.47 0.60 -19.87
N GLY A 118 10.27 1.32 -19.07
CA GLY A 118 11.49 1.97 -19.55
C GLY A 118 12.51 0.98 -20.12
N THR A 119 12.79 -0.11 -19.38
CA THR A 119 13.74 -1.14 -19.82
C THR A 119 13.28 -1.83 -21.12
N LEU A 120 11.98 -2.10 -21.28
CA LEU A 120 11.44 -2.68 -22.52
C LEU A 120 11.50 -1.71 -23.69
N GLN A 121 11.33 -0.41 -23.46
CA GLN A 121 11.54 0.60 -24.51
C GLN A 121 13.01 0.63 -24.96
N ASP A 122 13.97 0.51 -24.05
CA ASP A 122 15.38 0.46 -24.39
C ASP A 122 15.74 -0.85 -25.11
N ALA A 123 15.24 -2.00 -24.65
CA ALA A 123 15.40 -3.27 -25.35
C ALA A 123 14.84 -3.19 -26.78
N ARG A 124 13.66 -2.59 -26.96
CA ARG A 124 13.08 -2.33 -28.28
C ARG A 124 14.01 -1.47 -29.12
N ARG A 125 14.56 -0.37 -28.58
CA ARG A 125 15.53 0.49 -29.29
C ARG A 125 16.73 -0.30 -29.78
N TYR A 126 17.35 -1.13 -28.94
CA TYR A 126 18.50 -1.97 -29.32
C TYR A 126 18.16 -3.00 -30.41
N LEU A 127 16.95 -3.56 -30.41
CA LEU A 127 16.51 -4.53 -31.41
C LEU A 127 16.14 -3.87 -32.75
N THR A 128 15.64 -2.64 -32.73
CA THR A 128 15.24 -1.89 -33.94
C THR A 128 16.36 -1.04 -34.53
N SER A 129 17.38 -0.70 -33.73
CA SER A 129 18.54 0.06 -34.17
C SER A 129 19.49 -0.83 -34.96
N LYS A 130 19.51 -0.65 -36.28
CA LYS A 130 20.80 -0.46 -36.95
C LYS A 130 21.36 0.85 -36.36
N ARG A 131 22.61 0.81 -35.90
CA ARG A 131 23.32 1.96 -35.31
C ARG A 131 22.99 3.29 -35.99
#